data_AF-A0A562NQS6-F1
#
_entry.id   AF-A0A562NQS6-F1
#
_cell.length_a   1.000
_cell.length_b   1.000
_cell.length_c   1.000
_cell.angle_alpha   90.00
_cell.angle_beta   90.00
_cell.angle_gamma   90.00
#
_symmetry.space_group_name_H-M   'P 1'
#
loop_
_entity.id
_entity.type
_entity.pdbx_description
1 polymer ?
#
loop_
_entity_poly.entity_id
_entity_poly.type
_entity_poly.pdbx_seq_one_letter_code
_entity_poly.pdbx_strand_id
1 'polypeptide(L)'
;MSDPIEFKANYGIRAKQTTYRDVIFRSQLEAQWAAFFDLCGWEWQYEPGKLPGWIPDFQIRTSFCDVLAEVKPIDLWEAWGMHLEGKNVSLPDYGKAARYRGDLPIVLLGHEPTCISGDEIIGLIVTTDISQVPAIAGCTLEEFNNSLRVEGNAKAKWFEAGNKIRGLPAASRRIFPDL
;
A
#
# COMPACT_ATOMS: atom_id res chain seq x y z
N MET A 1 -26.44 7.33 16.12
CA MET A 1 -25.12 6.80 15.75
C MET A 1 -24.10 7.88 16.02
N SER A 2 -22.98 7.57 16.66
CA SER A 2 -21.88 8.53 16.84
C SER A 2 -21.22 8.82 15.50
N ASP A 3 -20.68 10.02 15.36
CA ASP A 3 -19.88 10.40 14.18
C ASP A 3 -18.72 9.41 13.98
N PRO A 4 -18.33 9.14 12.71
CA PRO A 4 -17.23 8.23 12.44
C PRO A 4 -15.90 8.81 12.92
N ILE A 5 -15.01 7.93 13.38
CA ILE A 5 -13.61 8.25 13.64
C ILE A 5 -12.92 8.38 12.29
N GLU A 6 -12.53 9.61 11.92
CA GLU A 6 -11.89 9.87 10.63
C GLU A 6 -10.37 9.69 10.70
N PHE A 7 -9.86 8.82 9.83
CA PHE A 7 -8.45 8.69 9.53
C PHE A 7 -8.14 9.43 8.23
N LYS A 8 -7.47 10.58 8.33
CA LYS A 8 -7.14 11.44 7.20
C LYS A 8 -5.73 11.98 7.29
N ALA A 9 -5.13 12.24 6.14
CA ALA A 9 -3.82 12.82 5.99
C ALA A 9 -3.76 14.21 6.62
N ASN A 10 -2.63 14.51 7.27
CA ASN A 10 -2.34 15.87 7.69
C ASN A 10 -1.78 16.68 6.52
N TYR A 11 -2.66 17.46 5.87
CA TYR A 11 -2.31 18.32 4.74
C TYR A 11 -1.42 19.52 5.10
N GLY A 12 -1.13 19.75 6.39
CA GLY A 12 -0.17 20.77 6.83
C GLY A 12 1.29 20.44 6.50
N ILE A 13 1.60 19.17 6.18
CA ILE A 13 2.93 18.73 5.77
C ILE A 13 3.00 18.68 4.25
N ARG A 14 3.83 19.54 3.66
CA ARG A 14 4.02 19.54 2.21
C ARG A 14 4.76 18.28 1.77
N ALA A 15 4.18 17.55 0.82
CA ALA A 15 4.85 16.43 0.17
C ALA A 15 6.14 16.89 -0.52
N LYS A 16 7.21 16.10 -0.35
CA LYS A 16 8.51 16.33 -0.99
C LYS A 16 8.60 15.49 -2.26
N GLN A 17 8.68 16.15 -3.42
CA GLN A 17 8.97 15.48 -4.69
C GLN A 17 10.29 14.71 -4.59
N THR A 18 10.29 13.46 -5.04
CA THR A 18 11.41 12.53 -4.80
C THR A 18 11.64 11.67 -6.03
N THR A 19 12.91 11.47 -6.43
CA THR A 19 13.26 10.65 -7.58
C THR A 19 13.69 9.25 -7.13
N TYR A 20 13.21 8.21 -7.81
CA TYR A 20 13.66 6.82 -7.64
C TYR A 20 13.56 6.08 -8.98
N ARG A 21 14.62 5.37 -9.39
CA ARG A 21 14.74 4.69 -10.70
C ARG A 21 14.29 5.56 -11.89
N ASP A 22 14.81 6.78 -11.96
CA ASP A 22 14.50 7.76 -13.02
C ASP A 22 13.02 8.21 -13.10
N VAL A 23 12.17 7.79 -12.14
CA VAL A 23 10.80 8.26 -11.98
C VAL A 23 10.75 9.36 -10.91
N ILE A 24 10.03 10.43 -11.20
CA ILE A 24 9.79 11.55 -10.28
C ILE A 24 8.43 11.37 -9.62
N PHE A 25 8.43 11.09 -8.33
CA PHE A 25 7.22 10.89 -7.52
C PHE A 25 6.75 12.20 -6.89
N ARG A 26 5.42 12.34 -6.73
CA ARG A 26 4.80 13.51 -6.06
C ARG A 26 5.16 13.59 -4.59
N SER A 27 5.54 12.47 -3.97
CA SER A 27 5.93 12.42 -2.56
C SER A 27 7.07 11.44 -2.27
N GLN A 28 7.77 11.68 -1.16
CA GLN A 28 8.76 10.74 -0.62
C GLN A 28 8.11 9.40 -0.23
N LEU A 29 6.85 9.42 0.22
CA LEU A 29 6.11 8.22 0.60
C LEU A 29 5.86 7.32 -0.62
N GLU A 30 5.41 7.89 -1.74
CA GLU A 30 5.26 7.15 -3.00
C GLU A 30 6.59 6.56 -3.47
N ALA A 31 7.68 7.34 -3.46
CA ALA A 31 9.00 6.82 -3.81
C ALA A 31 9.44 5.67 -2.89
N GLN A 32 9.13 5.74 -1.59
CA GLN A 32 9.43 4.68 -0.63
C GLN A 32 8.62 3.41 -0.90
N TRP A 33 7.34 3.55 -1.28
CA TRP A 33 6.54 2.41 -1.74
C TRP A 33 7.10 1.78 -3.01
N ALA A 34 7.53 2.56 -4.01
CA ALA A 34 8.20 2.03 -5.20
C ALA A 34 9.46 1.22 -4.85
N ALA A 35 10.32 1.75 -3.97
CA ALA A 35 11.51 1.04 -3.49
C ALA A 35 11.17 -0.21 -2.67
N PHE A 36 10.03 -0.20 -1.96
CA PHE A 36 9.53 -1.36 -1.23
C PHE A 36 9.03 -2.46 -2.18
N PHE A 37 8.30 -2.12 -3.25
CA PHE A 37 7.87 -3.07 -4.26
C PHE A 37 9.04 -3.78 -4.92
N ASP A 38 10.10 -3.04 -5.26
CA ASP A 38 11.35 -3.63 -5.77
C ASP A 38 11.99 -4.62 -4.79
N LEU A 39 11.98 -4.31 -3.50
CA LEU A 39 12.48 -5.21 -2.44
C LEU A 39 11.59 -6.44 -2.24
N CYS A 40 10.33 -6.35 -2.64
CA CYS A 40 9.41 -7.48 -2.69
C CYS A 40 9.50 -8.26 -4.00
N GLY A 41 10.29 -7.79 -4.98
CA GLY A 41 10.39 -8.41 -6.29
C GLY A 41 9.14 -8.21 -7.14
N TRP A 42 8.33 -7.20 -6.85
CA TRP A 42 7.09 -6.93 -7.59
C TRP A 42 7.33 -5.98 -8.76
N GLU A 43 6.64 -6.26 -9.86
CA GLU A 43 6.57 -5.35 -10.99
C GLU A 43 5.52 -4.27 -10.72
N TRP A 44 5.87 -3.01 -10.94
CA TRP A 44 4.99 -1.88 -10.69
C TRP A 44 5.11 -0.82 -11.79
N GLN A 45 4.05 -0.04 -11.96
CA GLN A 45 3.99 1.14 -12.83
C GLN A 45 3.46 2.33 -12.02
N TYR A 46 4.14 3.47 -12.11
CA TYR A 46 3.70 4.73 -11.49
C TYR A 46 2.68 5.43 -12.40
N GLU A 47 1.58 5.92 -11.82
CA GLU A 47 0.49 6.61 -12.53
C GLU A 47 0.10 5.92 -13.86
N PRO A 48 -0.38 4.66 -13.82
CA PRO A 48 -0.54 3.79 -14.99
C PRO A 48 -1.53 4.33 -16.03
N GLY A 49 -2.43 5.22 -15.63
CA GLY A 49 -3.41 5.82 -16.52
C GLY A 49 -4.50 6.55 -15.75
N LYS A 50 -5.36 7.25 -16.51
CA LYS A 50 -6.45 8.05 -15.96
C LYS A 50 -7.78 7.29 -16.06
N LEU A 51 -8.43 7.10 -14.92
CA LEU A 51 -9.82 6.66 -14.81
C LEU A 51 -10.74 7.88 -14.60
N PRO A 52 -12.06 7.77 -14.82
CA PRO A 52 -13.02 8.83 -14.51
C PRO A 52 -12.93 9.34 -13.06
N GLY A 53 -12.27 10.49 -12.87
CA GLY A 53 -12.15 11.15 -11.57
C GLY A 53 -11.06 10.58 -10.63
N TRP A 54 -10.23 9.66 -11.09
CA TRP A 54 -9.15 9.06 -10.31
C TRP A 54 -7.95 8.68 -11.20
N ILE A 55 -6.73 8.99 -10.75
CA ILE A 55 -5.48 8.47 -11.31
C ILE A 55 -4.87 7.65 -10.16
N PRO A 56 -4.77 6.32 -10.30
CA PRO A 56 -4.11 5.48 -9.31
C PRO A 56 -2.65 5.91 -9.14
N ASP A 57 -2.12 5.85 -7.91
CA ASP A 57 -0.71 6.16 -7.69
C ASP A 57 0.18 5.06 -8.28
N PHE A 58 -0.26 3.79 -8.20
CA PHE A 58 0.44 2.65 -8.78
C PHE A 58 -0.49 1.64 -9.43
N GLN A 59 0.07 0.87 -10.36
CA GLN A 59 -0.38 -0.47 -10.72
C GLN A 59 0.71 -1.47 -10.30
N ILE A 60 0.31 -2.56 -9.64
CA ILE A 60 1.20 -3.65 -9.20
C ILE A 60 0.77 -4.91 -9.95
N ARG A 61 1.69 -5.54 -10.65
CA ARG A 61 1.42 -6.81 -11.32
C ARG A 61 1.56 -7.95 -10.34
N THR A 62 0.50 -8.75 -10.21
CA THR A 62 0.51 -10.00 -9.44
C THR A 62 0.50 -11.20 -10.39
N SER A 63 0.58 -12.40 -9.82
CA SER A 63 0.47 -13.65 -10.59
C SER A 63 -0.92 -13.88 -11.22
N PHE A 64 -1.94 -13.14 -10.78
CA PHE A 64 -3.31 -13.31 -11.25
C PHE A 64 -3.81 -12.11 -12.05
N CYS A 65 -3.56 -10.89 -11.57
CA CYS A 65 -4.04 -9.67 -12.21
C CYS A 65 -3.18 -8.46 -11.84
N ASP A 66 -3.43 -7.38 -12.55
CA ASP A 66 -2.90 -6.07 -12.17
C ASP A 66 -3.79 -5.44 -11.09
N VAL A 67 -3.18 -4.97 -10.00
CA VAL A 67 -3.86 -4.33 -8.86
C VAL A 67 -3.55 -2.84 -8.85
N LEU A 68 -4.57 -2.00 -8.74
CA LEU A 68 -4.39 -0.56 -8.59
C LEU A 68 -4.16 -0.20 -7.12
N ALA A 69 -3.24 0.73 -6.85
CA ALA A 69 -2.95 1.19 -5.50
C ALA A 69 -3.14 2.69 -5.35
N GLU A 70 -3.65 3.09 -4.20
CA GLU A 70 -3.75 4.48 -3.74
C GLU A 70 -2.93 4.62 -2.46
N VAL A 71 -2.04 5.61 -2.41
CA VAL A 71 -1.15 5.86 -1.27
C VAL A 71 -1.64 7.08 -0.49
N LYS A 72 -1.75 6.95 0.83
CA LYS A 72 -1.96 8.11 1.73
C LYS A 72 -1.11 7.99 2.99
N PRO A 73 -0.65 9.11 3.58
CA PRO A 73 0.06 9.13 4.86
C PRO A 73 -0.94 8.94 6.02
N ILE A 74 -1.62 7.79 6.03
CA ILE A 74 -2.67 7.42 7.00
C ILE A 74 -2.26 6.13 7.67
N ASP A 75 -2.42 6.07 9.00
CA ASP A 75 -2.22 4.85 9.79
C ASP A 75 -3.40 3.89 9.55
N LEU A 76 -3.22 3.01 8.57
CA LEU A 76 -4.20 1.99 8.22
C LEU A 76 -4.23 0.86 9.25
N TRP A 77 -3.16 0.65 10.02
CA TRP A 77 -3.12 -0.37 11.06
C TRP A 77 -4.05 0.01 12.22
N GLU A 78 -3.94 1.25 12.70
CA GLU A 78 -4.83 1.78 13.74
C GLU A 78 -6.29 1.84 13.25
N ALA A 79 -6.52 2.31 12.02
CA ALA A 79 -7.86 2.35 11.43
C ALA A 79 -8.49 0.95 11.36
N TRP A 80 -7.72 -0.06 10.97
CA TRP A 80 -8.17 -1.45 10.90
C TRP A 80 -8.43 -2.03 12.29
N GLY A 81 -7.55 -1.79 13.26
CA GLY A 81 -7.72 -2.23 14.64
C GLY A 81 -9.03 -1.68 15.25
N MET A 82 -9.29 -0.38 15.09
CA MET A 82 -10.55 0.23 15.55
C MET A 82 -11.78 -0.36 14.84
N HIS A 83 -11.68 -0.66 13.55
CA HIS A 83 -12.76 -1.31 12.82
C HIS A 83 -13.08 -2.71 13.39
N LEU A 84 -12.04 -3.52 13.68
CA LEU A 84 -12.19 -4.84 14.30
C LEU A 84 -12.82 -4.78 15.70
N GLU A 85 -12.60 -3.69 16.44
CA GLU A 85 -13.28 -3.40 17.71
C GLU A 85 -14.74 -2.92 17.57
N GLY A 86 -15.27 -2.87 16.34
CA GLY A 86 -16.63 -2.43 16.06
C GLY A 86 -16.82 -0.91 16.08
N LYS A 87 -15.73 -0.13 16.02
CA LYS A 87 -15.82 1.33 15.89
C LYS A 87 -16.25 1.72 14.48
N ASN A 88 -17.01 2.81 14.39
CA ASN A 88 -17.36 3.42 13.11
C ASN A 88 -16.15 4.22 12.58
N VAL A 89 -15.42 3.68 11.61
CA VAL A 89 -14.19 4.26 11.05
C VAL A 89 -14.44 4.79 9.64
N SER A 90 -13.83 5.93 9.29
CA SER A 90 -13.91 6.53 7.96
C SER A 90 -12.53 6.89 7.42
N LEU A 91 -12.34 6.67 6.11
CA LEU A 91 -11.09 6.86 5.36
C LEU A 91 -11.32 7.83 4.18
N PRO A 92 -11.70 9.09 4.43
CA PRO A 92 -12.21 9.99 3.39
C PRO A 92 -11.22 10.27 2.26
N ASP A 93 -9.91 10.27 2.53
CA ASP A 93 -8.89 10.58 1.53
C ASP A 93 -8.71 9.50 0.46
N TYR A 94 -9.18 8.28 0.73
CA TYR A 94 -9.23 7.19 -0.25
C TYR A 94 -10.53 7.21 -1.06
N GLY A 95 -11.40 8.20 -0.87
CA GLY A 95 -12.73 8.25 -1.46
C GLY A 95 -12.77 8.20 -2.99
N LYS A 96 -11.67 8.53 -3.68
CA LYS A 96 -11.56 8.38 -5.15
C LYS A 96 -11.40 6.92 -5.54
N ALA A 97 -10.47 6.20 -4.92
CA ALA A 97 -10.24 4.77 -5.13
C ALA A 97 -11.47 3.95 -4.70
N ALA A 98 -12.06 4.28 -3.54
CA ALA A 98 -13.22 3.57 -3.00
C ALA A 98 -14.49 3.63 -3.87
N ARG A 99 -14.56 4.53 -4.86
CA ARG A 99 -15.66 4.56 -5.84
C ARG A 99 -15.67 3.36 -6.78
N TYR A 100 -14.51 2.74 -6.97
CA TYR A 100 -14.31 1.59 -7.85
C TYR A 100 -14.30 0.26 -7.08
N ARG A 101 -14.64 0.30 -5.77
CA ARG A 101 -14.75 -0.92 -4.95
C ARG A 101 -15.81 -1.84 -5.56
N GLY A 102 -15.40 -3.05 -5.95
CA GLY A 102 -16.26 -4.03 -6.62
C GLY A 102 -16.11 -4.10 -8.14
N ASP A 103 -15.54 -3.09 -8.79
CA ASP A 103 -15.30 -3.10 -10.24
C ASP A 103 -13.84 -3.45 -10.58
N LEU A 104 -12.90 -3.01 -9.73
CA LEU A 104 -11.47 -3.14 -9.98
C LEU A 104 -10.75 -3.70 -8.73
N PRO A 105 -9.66 -4.47 -8.92
CA PRO A 105 -8.80 -4.86 -7.83
C PRO A 105 -8.02 -3.65 -7.29
N ILE A 106 -8.26 -3.29 -6.02
CA ILE A 106 -7.69 -2.10 -5.39
C ILE A 106 -7.10 -2.43 -4.02
N VAL A 107 -5.89 -1.94 -3.78
CA VAL A 107 -5.23 -1.94 -2.48
C VAL A 107 -5.00 -0.51 -1.98
N LEU A 108 -5.38 -0.23 -0.74
CA LEU A 108 -5.09 1.04 -0.08
C LEU A 108 -3.79 0.91 0.72
N LEU A 109 -2.85 1.84 0.52
CA LEU A 109 -1.52 1.82 1.12
C LEU A 109 -1.31 3.03 2.04
N GLY A 110 -0.95 2.75 3.29
CA GLY A 110 -0.76 3.74 4.34
C GLY A 110 0.62 4.40 4.38
N HIS A 111 0.93 5.04 5.51
CA HIS A 111 2.27 5.58 5.76
C HIS A 111 3.34 4.50 5.98
N GLU A 112 2.93 3.24 6.15
CA GLU A 112 3.77 2.04 6.16
C GLU A 112 2.93 0.81 5.81
N PRO A 113 3.55 -0.35 5.50
CA PRO A 113 2.83 -1.60 5.31
C PRO A 113 2.07 -1.99 6.56
N THR A 114 0.80 -2.39 6.40
CA THR A 114 -0.06 -2.79 7.52
C THR A 114 0.33 -4.12 8.15
N CYS A 115 1.20 -4.92 7.52
CA CYS A 115 1.62 -6.22 8.05
C CYS A 115 2.87 -6.10 8.96
N ILE A 116 2.71 -6.44 10.24
CA ILE A 116 3.82 -6.45 11.22
C ILE A 116 4.33 -7.87 11.49
N SER A 117 3.52 -8.91 11.21
CA SER A 117 3.92 -10.32 11.35
C SER A 117 3.38 -11.22 10.23
N GLY A 118 4.27 -11.80 9.43
CA GLY A 118 4.18 -13.13 8.79
C GLY A 118 3.12 -13.45 7.74
N ASP A 119 1.86 -13.04 7.93
CA ASP A 119 0.71 -13.62 7.21
C ASP A 119 -0.35 -12.59 6.77
N GLU A 120 -0.06 -11.29 6.85
CA GLU A 120 -1.04 -10.24 6.52
C GLU A 120 -0.64 -9.39 5.30
N ILE A 121 -1.67 -8.88 4.63
CA ILE A 121 -1.63 -8.08 3.41
C ILE A 121 -0.95 -6.73 3.67
N ILE A 122 -0.21 -6.20 2.67
CA ILE A 122 0.55 -4.93 2.71
C ILE A 122 -0.29 -3.65 2.87
N GLY A 123 -1.61 -3.77 2.78
CA GLY A 123 -2.56 -2.68 2.79
C GLY A 123 -3.99 -3.20 2.95
N LEU A 124 -4.96 -2.29 2.97
CA LEU A 124 -6.37 -2.68 3.00
C LEU A 124 -6.83 -3.01 1.58
N ILE A 125 -7.03 -4.29 1.27
CA ILE A 125 -7.70 -4.71 0.03
C ILE A 125 -9.17 -4.35 0.15
N VAL A 126 -9.65 -3.49 -0.74
CA VAL A 126 -11.04 -3.01 -0.75
C VAL A 126 -11.86 -3.62 -1.89
N THR A 127 -11.30 -4.60 -2.60
CA THR A 127 -12.02 -5.44 -3.55
C THR A 127 -12.85 -6.46 -2.78
N THR A 128 -14.11 -6.14 -2.51
CA THR A 128 -14.96 -6.91 -1.58
C THR A 128 -15.70 -8.09 -2.22
N ASP A 129 -15.75 -8.19 -3.56
CA ASP A 129 -16.40 -9.33 -4.22
C ASP A 129 -15.63 -9.78 -5.46
N ILE A 130 -14.74 -10.75 -5.25
CA ILE A 130 -13.93 -11.37 -6.30
C ILE A 130 -14.76 -12.10 -7.36
N SER A 131 -16.01 -12.48 -7.06
CA SER A 131 -16.88 -13.18 -8.00
C SER A 131 -17.45 -12.25 -9.09
N GLN A 132 -17.41 -10.94 -8.87
CA GLN A 132 -17.97 -9.92 -9.75
C GLN A 132 -16.91 -9.20 -10.60
N VAL A 133 -15.62 -9.44 -10.36
CA VAL A 133 -14.53 -8.80 -11.09
C VAL A 133 -14.00 -9.77 -12.16
N PRO A 134 -14.30 -9.58 -13.46
CA PRO A 134 -13.91 -10.53 -14.51
C PRO A 134 -12.39 -10.74 -14.62
N ALA A 135 -11.59 -9.74 -14.22
CA ALA A 135 -10.13 -9.79 -14.23
C ALA A 135 -9.52 -10.79 -13.22
N ILE A 136 -10.30 -11.24 -12.23
CA ILE A 136 -9.92 -12.27 -11.24
C ILE A 136 -10.88 -13.46 -11.28
N ALA A 137 -11.69 -13.59 -12.34
CA ALA A 137 -12.55 -14.74 -12.54
C ALA A 137 -11.69 -16.02 -12.62
N GLY A 138 -11.82 -16.88 -11.61
CA GLY A 138 -11.02 -18.11 -11.48
C GLY A 138 -9.93 -18.08 -10.41
N CYS A 139 -9.76 -16.96 -9.69
CA CYS A 139 -8.88 -16.82 -8.53
C CYS A 139 -9.71 -16.79 -7.24
N THR A 140 -9.28 -17.53 -6.21
CA THR A 140 -9.87 -17.44 -4.86
C THR A 140 -9.38 -16.20 -4.13
N LEU A 141 -10.10 -15.78 -3.08
CA LEU A 141 -9.71 -14.62 -2.26
C LEU A 141 -8.36 -14.86 -1.59
N GLU A 142 -8.11 -16.11 -1.16
CA GLU A 142 -6.85 -16.54 -0.58
C GLU A 142 -5.69 -16.44 -1.58
N GLU A 143 -5.88 -16.94 -2.80
CA GLU A 143 -4.88 -16.81 -3.87
C GLU A 143 -4.58 -15.35 -4.22
N PHE A 144 -5.61 -14.52 -4.34
CA PHE A 144 -5.45 -13.09 -4.58
C PHE A 144 -4.66 -12.41 -3.45
N ASN A 145 -5.01 -12.68 -2.20
CA ASN A 145 -4.30 -12.15 -1.03
C ASN A 145 -2.83 -12.63 -1.00
N ASN A 146 -2.59 -13.91 -1.30
CA ASN A 146 -1.25 -14.49 -1.37
C ASN A 146 -0.39 -13.84 -2.47
N SER A 147 -1.00 -13.36 -3.55
CA SER A 147 -0.28 -12.68 -4.63
C SER A 147 0.30 -11.31 -4.25
N LEU A 148 -0.17 -10.72 -3.15
CA LEU A 148 0.34 -9.49 -2.55
C LEU A 148 1.06 -9.76 -1.21
N ARG A 149 1.39 -11.02 -0.92
CA ARG A 149 2.12 -11.39 0.29
C ARG A 149 3.58 -10.99 0.18
N VAL A 150 4.12 -10.41 1.25
CA VAL A 150 5.54 -10.08 1.33
C VAL A 150 6.30 -11.26 1.89
N GLU A 151 7.21 -11.83 1.09
CA GLU A 151 8.14 -12.82 1.60
C GLU A 151 9.15 -12.17 2.57
N GLY A 152 9.42 -12.83 3.70
CA GLY A 152 10.37 -12.35 4.70
C GLY A 152 9.85 -11.20 5.57
N ASN A 153 10.74 -10.33 6.03
CA ASN A 153 10.42 -9.28 6.99
C ASN A 153 10.02 -7.97 6.29
N ALA A 154 8.71 -7.72 6.17
CA ALA A 154 8.16 -6.51 5.57
C ALA A 154 8.67 -5.22 6.23
N LYS A 155 8.75 -5.19 7.57
CA LYS A 155 9.25 -4.02 8.30
C LYS A 155 10.72 -3.71 7.98
N ALA A 156 11.55 -4.75 7.86
CA ALA A 156 12.95 -4.60 7.46
C ALA A 156 13.07 -4.08 6.02
N LYS A 157 12.28 -4.63 5.09
CA LYS A 157 12.20 -4.13 3.70
C LYS A 157 11.71 -2.68 3.65
N TRP A 158 10.70 -2.32 4.43
CA TRP A 158 10.19 -0.95 4.52
C TRP A 158 11.25 0.04 5.01
N PHE A 159 12.01 -0.34 6.04
CA PHE A 159 13.11 0.47 6.56
C PHE A 159 14.23 0.61 5.52
N GLU A 160 14.59 -0.48 4.83
CA GLU A 160 15.58 -0.45 3.75
C GLU A 160 15.13 0.45 2.59
N ALA A 161 13.87 0.35 2.15
CA ALA A 161 13.29 1.24 1.15
C ALA A 161 13.40 2.70 1.59
N GLY A 162 13.07 2.99 2.86
CA GLY A 162 13.21 4.32 3.44
C GLY A 162 14.65 4.84 3.43
N ASN A 163 15.64 3.98 3.68
CA ASN A 163 17.05 4.36 3.62
C ASN A 163 17.49 4.65 2.18
N LYS A 164 17.09 3.82 1.22
CA LYS A 164 17.36 4.04 -0.21
C LYS A 164 16.85 5.41 -0.67
N ILE A 165 15.61 5.76 -0.31
CA ILE A 165 15.01 7.04 -0.68
C ILE A 165 15.67 8.24 -0.02
N ARG A 166 16.18 8.07 1.22
CA ARG A 166 16.89 9.15 1.94
C ARG A 166 18.37 9.25 1.55
N GLY A 167 18.88 8.38 0.67
CA GLY A 167 20.30 8.31 0.34
C GLY A 167 21.17 7.84 1.51
N LEU A 168 20.57 7.16 2.49
CA LEU A 168 21.30 6.61 3.62
C LEU A 168 21.99 5.30 3.19
N PRO A 169 23.22 5.04 3.66
CA PRO A 169 23.88 3.78 3.37
C PRO A 169 23.00 2.61 3.85
N ALA A 170 23.00 1.51 3.09
CA ALA A 170 22.42 0.26 3.58
C ALA A 170 23.02 -0.01 4.96
N ALA A 171 22.17 -0.21 5.97
CA ALA A 171 22.64 -0.48 7.32
C ALA A 171 23.68 -1.59 7.24
N SER A 172 24.95 -1.26 7.52
CA SER A 172 25.99 -2.28 7.50
C SER A 172 25.52 -3.34 8.48
N ARG A 173 25.44 -4.61 8.07
CA ARG A 173 25.38 -5.73 9.01
C ARG A 173 26.65 -5.66 9.86
N ARG A 174 26.64 -4.83 10.90
CA ARG A 174 27.60 -4.84 12.01
C ARG A 174 26.76 -5.12 13.25
N ILE A 175 26.81 -6.37 13.70
CA ILE A 175 27.58 -6.76 14.88
C ILE A 175 26.79 -6.36 16.14
N PHE A 176 25.81 -7.18 16.49
CA PHE A 176 25.71 -7.69 17.85
C PHE A 176 25.97 -9.20 17.76
N PRO A 177 27.22 -9.67 17.86
CA PRO A 177 27.47 -10.97 18.45
C PRO A 177 27.15 -10.79 19.93
N ASP A 178 26.12 -11.50 20.38
CA ASP A 178 25.84 -11.78 21.79
C ASP A 178 25.63 -10.56 22.72
N LEU A 179 24.36 -10.19 22.91
CA LEU A 179 23.82 -9.71 24.19
C LEU A 179 22.49 -10.40 24.48
#